data_AF-A0A430RMS8-F1
#
_entry.id   AF-A0A430RMS8-F1
#
_cell.length_a   1.000
_cell.length_b   1.000
_cell.length_c   1.000
_cell.angle_alpha   90.00
_cell.angle_beta   90.00
_cell.angle_gamma   90.00
#
_symmetry.space_group_name_H-M   'P 1'
#
loop_
_entity.id
_entity.type
_entity.pdbx_description
1 polymer ?
#
loop_
_entity_poly.entity_id
_entity_poly.type
_entity_poly.pdbx_seq_one_letter_code
_entity_poly.pdbx_strand_id
1 'polypeptide(L)'
;VRGEFLRQKPWLEARFPLVGGLARGFLGLPLKGEAGAILWRPENPVLFPLRLRLLGGRRVLDEVYSYGGLREVSARQGVFFLNREPYFPKLALDQGLWPEGHLAPPGLEALRQDILLAKALGFNGVRKHQKLEDPRYLHLADRLGLLVFAEMPSFFRFSPKAARRYLAELVAALERDHNHPSVVAWVLFNESWGLWPWGPEARSFLQGVFFLARSLDPTRLLVDNDGFEHGSFWDLYTVHDYAPPEVLARRYRQKPYPLAPMGRPLSWEALPEGVRPFLSEFGGVRLKGSTPGWGYREVEGEEAFLQEVLRYVEVAYESLLSGFCYTQLYDTFQEENGLLDFWRRPKVPPERVRAFLEGCEARRVLWE
;
A
#
# COMPACT_ATOMS: atom_id res chain seq x y z
N VAL A 1 -24.03 5.24 5.45
CA VAL A 1 -23.76 6.61 4.96
C VAL A 1 -25.05 7.16 4.35
N ARG A 2 -25.55 8.32 4.82
CA ARG A 2 -26.92 8.82 4.55
C ARG A 2 -27.26 8.78 3.05
N GLY A 3 -28.29 7.99 2.73
CA GLY A 3 -28.73 7.59 1.39
C GLY A 3 -29.48 8.66 0.60
N GLU A 4 -29.09 9.93 0.70
CA GLU A 4 -29.63 11.01 -0.14
C GLU A 4 -28.97 11.04 -1.52
N PHE A 5 -27.70 10.63 -1.64
CA PHE A 5 -26.95 10.67 -2.90
C PHE A 5 -27.49 9.73 -4.01
N LEU A 6 -28.32 8.75 -3.63
CA LEU A 6 -28.81 7.70 -4.53
C LEU A 6 -30.16 8.01 -5.20
N ARG A 7 -30.88 9.04 -4.76
CA ARG A 7 -32.30 9.21 -5.12
C ARG A 7 -32.57 10.05 -6.38
N GLN A 8 -31.57 10.71 -6.98
CA GLN A 8 -31.83 11.71 -8.04
C GLN A 8 -30.90 11.67 -9.26
N LYS A 9 -30.07 10.64 -9.44
CA LYS A 9 -29.22 10.51 -10.64
C LYS A 9 -29.69 9.35 -11.54
N PRO A 10 -29.55 9.46 -12.88
CA PRO A 10 -29.91 8.38 -13.78
C PRO A 10 -29.04 7.15 -13.52
N TRP A 11 -29.68 6.00 -13.31
CA TRP A 11 -29.02 4.71 -13.20
C TRP A 11 -28.86 4.09 -14.59
N LEU A 12 -27.71 3.48 -14.85
CA LEU A 12 -27.55 2.56 -15.97
C LEU A 12 -27.99 1.16 -15.50
N GLU A 13 -28.90 0.53 -16.23
CA GLU A 13 -29.38 -0.82 -15.92
C GLU A 13 -28.94 -1.80 -17.02
N ALA A 14 -28.39 -2.94 -16.61
CA ALA A 14 -28.16 -4.09 -17.48
C ALA A 14 -28.61 -5.37 -16.76
N ARG A 15 -28.91 -6.41 -17.55
CA ARG A 15 -29.31 -7.73 -17.05
C ARG A 15 -28.40 -8.78 -17.64
N PHE A 16 -27.91 -9.66 -16.79
CA PHE A 16 -27.02 -10.75 -17.17
C PHE A 16 -27.65 -12.08 -16.75
N PRO A 17 -27.61 -13.12 -17.59
CA PRO A 17 -28.09 -14.44 -17.21
C PRO A 17 -27.21 -15.02 -16.09
N LEU A 18 -27.85 -15.69 -15.12
CA LEU A 18 -27.18 -16.44 -14.08
C LEU A 18 -26.97 -17.87 -14.57
N VAL A 19 -25.71 -18.30 -14.73
CA VAL A 19 -25.34 -19.65 -15.18
C VAL A 19 -24.45 -20.28 -14.12
N GLY A 20 -24.88 -21.39 -13.52
CA GLY A 20 -24.11 -22.07 -12.47
C GLY A 20 -23.82 -21.20 -11.24
N GLY A 21 -24.74 -20.27 -10.90
CA GLY A 21 -24.55 -19.33 -9.79
C GLY A 21 -23.67 -18.12 -10.10
N LEU A 22 -23.19 -17.97 -11.34
CA LEU A 22 -22.34 -16.85 -11.76
C LEU A 22 -23.01 -16.04 -12.86
N ALA A 23 -22.97 -14.71 -12.73
CA ALA A 23 -23.36 -13.78 -13.79
C ALA A 23 -22.12 -12.99 -14.20
N ARG A 24 -21.83 -12.96 -15.50
CA ARG A 24 -20.74 -12.16 -16.09
C ARG A 24 -21.29 -11.29 -17.19
N GLY A 25 -20.80 -10.06 -17.28
CA GLY A 25 -21.16 -9.15 -18.35
C GLY A 25 -20.42 -7.84 -18.26
N PHE A 26 -20.63 -7.02 -19.29
CA PHE A 26 -19.99 -5.71 -19.43
C PHE A 26 -21.06 -4.64 -19.48
N LEU A 27 -20.86 -3.57 -18.72
CA LEU A 27 -21.69 -2.37 -18.78
C LEU A 27 -20.83 -1.23 -19.33
N GLY A 28 -21.18 -0.74 -20.52
CA GLY A 28 -20.54 0.44 -21.08
C GLY A 28 -21.03 1.70 -20.38
N LEU A 29 -20.11 2.56 -19.95
CA LEU A 29 -20.43 3.88 -19.41
C LEU A 29 -20.42 4.90 -20.56
N PRO A 30 -21.55 5.55 -20.89
CA PRO A 30 -21.58 6.61 -21.89
C PRO A 30 -20.91 7.86 -21.32
N LEU A 31 -19.66 8.10 -21.69
CA LEU A 31 -18.92 9.29 -21.26
C LEU A 31 -19.16 10.45 -22.21
N LYS A 32 -19.59 11.59 -21.66
CA LYS A 32 -19.57 12.90 -22.32
C LYS A 32 -18.59 13.77 -21.54
N GLY A 33 -17.39 14.00 -22.06
CA GLY A 33 -16.33 14.80 -21.40
C GLY A 33 -15.02 14.03 -21.23
N GLU A 34 -14.11 14.61 -20.45
CA GLU A 34 -12.78 14.03 -20.19
C GLU A 34 -12.87 12.75 -19.36
N ALA A 35 -12.32 11.66 -19.89
CA ALA A 35 -12.32 10.36 -19.21
C ALA A 35 -11.65 10.40 -17.83
N GLY A 36 -10.73 11.32 -17.58
CA GLY A 36 -10.02 11.45 -16.30
C GLY A 36 -10.93 11.84 -15.11
N ALA A 37 -12.02 12.57 -15.35
CA ALA A 37 -12.90 13.09 -14.29
C ALA A 37 -13.67 12.00 -13.54
N ILE A 38 -13.76 10.80 -14.11
CA ILE A 38 -14.50 9.66 -13.56
C ILE A 38 -13.60 8.55 -13.00
N LEU A 39 -12.28 8.68 -13.17
CA LEU A 39 -11.32 7.70 -12.67
C LEU A 39 -11.07 7.93 -11.19
N TRP A 40 -10.99 6.84 -10.45
CA TRP A 40 -10.56 6.86 -9.07
C TRP A 40 -9.05 7.13 -9.01
N ARG A 41 -8.67 8.10 -8.18
CA ARG A 41 -7.30 8.37 -7.74
C ARG A 41 -7.34 9.00 -6.33
N PRO A 42 -6.24 8.99 -5.55
CA PRO A 42 -6.25 9.53 -4.18
C PRO A 42 -6.74 10.98 -4.06
N GLU A 43 -6.48 11.80 -5.08
CA GLU A 43 -6.86 13.21 -5.16
C GLU A 43 -8.33 13.41 -5.59
N ASN A 44 -8.90 12.44 -6.30
CA ASN A 44 -10.29 12.45 -6.77
C ASN A 44 -10.89 11.03 -6.69
N PRO A 45 -11.31 10.57 -5.49
CA PRO A 45 -11.74 9.19 -5.26
C PRO A 45 -13.18 8.93 -5.74
N VAL A 46 -13.39 8.98 -7.05
CA VAL A 46 -14.71 8.76 -7.66
C VAL A 46 -15.14 7.31 -7.49
N LEU A 47 -16.33 7.12 -6.89
CA LEU A 47 -16.95 5.81 -6.71
C LEU A 47 -18.35 5.79 -7.34
N PHE A 48 -18.65 4.70 -8.02
CA PHE A 48 -19.94 4.42 -8.63
C PHE A 48 -20.77 3.56 -7.68
N PRO A 49 -21.92 4.04 -7.19
CA PRO A 49 -22.81 3.19 -6.42
C PRO A 49 -23.37 2.07 -7.31
N LEU A 50 -23.39 0.86 -6.77
CA LEU A 50 -23.91 -0.33 -7.44
C LEU A 50 -25.13 -0.84 -6.68
N ARG A 51 -26.17 -1.21 -7.44
CA ARG A 51 -27.35 -1.89 -6.93
C ARG A 51 -27.54 -3.17 -7.72
N LEU A 52 -27.29 -4.30 -7.08
CA LEU A 52 -27.34 -5.62 -7.69
C LEU A 52 -28.62 -6.31 -7.24
N ARG A 53 -29.43 -6.79 -8.18
CA ARG A 53 -30.71 -7.48 -7.92
C ARG A 53 -30.69 -8.86 -8.54
N LEU A 54 -30.99 -9.87 -7.74
CA LEU A 54 -31.24 -11.23 -8.23
C LEU A 54 -32.71 -11.35 -8.63
N LEU A 55 -32.98 -11.77 -9.87
CA LEU A 55 -34.34 -11.84 -10.42
C LEU A 55 -34.76 -13.29 -10.67
N GLY A 56 -35.97 -13.64 -10.20
CA GLY A 56 -36.71 -14.84 -10.58
C GLY A 56 -37.83 -14.44 -11.54
N GLY A 57 -37.52 -14.36 -12.84
CA GLY A 57 -38.42 -13.77 -13.83
C GLY A 57 -38.57 -12.26 -13.61
N ARG A 58 -39.79 -11.80 -13.29
CA ARG A 58 -40.05 -10.38 -12.98
C ARG A 58 -39.94 -10.03 -11.49
N ARG A 59 -39.80 -11.03 -10.61
CA ARG A 59 -39.72 -10.85 -9.17
C ARG A 59 -38.27 -10.62 -8.73
N VAL A 60 -38.03 -9.64 -7.88
CA VAL A 60 -36.75 -9.48 -7.16
C VAL A 60 -36.73 -10.51 -6.03
N LEU A 61 -35.74 -11.39 -6.05
CA LEU A 61 -35.52 -12.42 -5.03
C LEU A 61 -34.58 -11.90 -3.93
N ASP A 62 -33.57 -11.11 -4.30
CA ASP A 62 -32.59 -10.53 -3.40
C ASP A 62 -32.03 -9.22 -3.98
N GLU A 63 -31.53 -8.34 -3.11
CA GLU A 63 -30.94 -7.05 -3.47
C GLU A 63 -29.78 -6.70 -2.54
N VAL A 64 -28.64 -6.35 -3.13
CA VAL A 64 -27.46 -5.86 -2.41
C VAL A 64 -26.97 -4.55 -2.99
N TYR A 65 -26.44 -3.70 -2.12
CA TYR A 65 -25.82 -2.43 -2.48
C TYR A 65 -24.31 -2.53 -2.30
N SER A 66 -23.58 -2.01 -3.27
CA SER A 66 -22.13 -1.94 -3.26
C SER A 66 -21.67 -0.68 -3.97
N TYR A 67 -20.39 -0.62 -4.33
CA TYR A 67 -19.81 0.40 -5.18
C TYR A 67 -18.66 -0.19 -5.99
N GLY A 68 -18.20 0.56 -7.00
CA GLY A 68 -16.97 0.27 -7.72
C GLY A 68 -16.20 1.56 -8.00
N GLY A 69 -14.88 1.46 -8.15
CA GLY A 69 -14.03 2.55 -8.63
C GLY A 69 -13.35 2.14 -9.92
N LEU A 70 -13.21 3.09 -10.85
CA LEU A 70 -12.53 2.84 -12.13
C LEU A 70 -11.09 3.32 -12.02
N ARG A 71 -10.15 2.39 -11.98
CA ARG A 71 -8.72 2.71 -11.98
C ARG A 71 -7.90 1.60 -12.61
N GLU A 72 -6.83 1.98 -13.28
CA GLU A 72 -5.82 1.07 -13.83
C GLU A 72 -4.52 1.26 -13.05
N VAL A 73 -3.88 0.17 -12.63
CA VAL A 73 -2.54 0.21 -12.04
C VAL A 73 -1.62 -0.69 -12.87
N SER A 74 -0.39 -0.22 -13.11
CA SER A 74 0.62 -1.00 -13.81
C SER A 74 2.01 -0.54 -13.36
N ALA A 75 3.03 -1.36 -13.63
CA ALA A 75 4.41 -0.98 -13.42
C ALA A 75 5.21 -1.21 -14.71
N ARG A 76 6.16 -0.32 -15.00
CA ARG A 76 7.08 -0.45 -16.15
C ARG A 76 8.49 -0.14 -15.69
N GLN A 77 9.39 -1.11 -15.78
CA GLN A 77 10.77 -0.98 -15.28
C GLN A 77 10.81 -0.44 -13.83
N GLY A 78 9.92 -0.93 -12.98
CA GLY A 78 9.79 -0.50 -11.58
C GLY A 78 9.07 0.82 -11.34
N VAL A 79 8.80 1.63 -12.38
CA VAL A 79 8.01 2.87 -12.26
C VAL A 79 6.53 2.52 -12.11
N PHE A 80 5.88 3.09 -11.10
CA PHE A 80 4.45 2.92 -10.84
C PHE A 80 3.62 3.84 -11.75
N PHE A 81 2.55 3.29 -12.33
CA PHE A 81 1.59 4.02 -13.14
C PHE A 81 0.19 3.88 -12.54
N LEU A 82 -0.49 5.01 -12.39
CA LEU A 82 -1.92 5.07 -12.05
C LEU A 82 -2.66 5.70 -13.23
N ASN A 83 -3.68 5.01 -13.74
CA ASN A 83 -4.49 5.48 -14.86
C ASN A 83 -3.65 5.83 -16.10
N ARG A 84 -2.60 5.03 -16.36
CA ARG A 84 -1.64 5.17 -17.48
C ARG A 84 -0.72 6.38 -17.42
N GLU A 85 -0.73 7.11 -16.31
CA GLU A 85 0.19 8.21 -16.03
C GLU A 85 1.22 7.74 -15.00
N PRO A 86 2.51 8.12 -15.14
CA PRO A 86 3.47 7.94 -14.06
C PRO A 86 2.92 8.57 -12.78
N TYR A 87 2.95 7.83 -11.69
CA TYR A 87 2.44 8.29 -10.40
C TYR A 87 3.44 7.91 -9.34
N PHE A 88 3.84 8.87 -8.49
CA PHE A 88 4.85 8.66 -7.47
C PHE A 88 4.18 8.31 -6.13
N PRO A 89 4.19 7.04 -5.68
CA PRO A 89 3.62 6.68 -4.40
C PRO A 89 4.53 7.16 -3.27
N LYS A 90 3.96 7.95 -2.37
CA LYS A 90 4.56 8.42 -1.12
C LYS A 90 3.74 7.81 0.01
N LEU A 91 4.19 6.64 0.46
CA LEU A 91 3.49 5.82 1.42
C LEU A 91 4.04 6.06 2.83
N ALA A 92 3.22 5.79 3.84
CA ALA A 92 3.68 5.55 5.20
C ALA A 92 3.46 4.08 5.57
N LEU A 93 4.40 3.50 6.33
CA LEU A 93 4.23 2.15 6.87
C LEU A 93 3.17 2.19 7.98
N ASP A 94 2.11 1.41 7.84
CA ASP A 94 0.96 1.40 8.73
C ASP A 94 0.78 -0.02 9.31
N GLN A 95 1.26 -0.22 10.54
CA GLN A 95 1.18 -1.52 11.21
C GLN A 95 -0.23 -1.89 11.71
N GLY A 96 -1.17 -0.94 11.79
CA GLY A 96 -2.53 -1.23 12.22
C GLY A 96 -2.66 -1.75 13.66
N LEU A 97 -1.74 -1.34 14.55
CA LEU A 97 -1.72 -1.72 15.97
C LEU A 97 -2.37 -0.65 16.85
N TRP A 98 -3.19 -1.09 17.81
CA TRP A 98 -3.96 -0.26 18.73
C TRP A 98 -3.52 -0.50 20.18
N PRO A 99 -3.43 0.56 21.01
CA PRO A 99 -2.98 0.43 22.40
C PRO A 99 -3.73 -0.61 23.23
N GLU A 100 -5.07 -0.65 23.12
CA GLU A 100 -5.87 -1.60 23.89
C GLU A 100 -6.21 -2.86 23.10
N GLY A 101 -6.58 -2.70 21.83
CA GLY A 101 -7.12 -3.79 21.01
C GLY A 101 -6.07 -4.58 20.24
N HIS A 102 -4.81 -4.13 20.23
CA HIS A 102 -3.73 -4.66 19.41
C HIS A 102 -4.14 -4.67 17.93
N LEU A 103 -4.71 -5.76 17.43
CA LEU A 103 -5.20 -5.85 16.04
C LEU A 103 -6.64 -5.36 15.86
N ALA A 104 -7.39 -5.17 16.96
CA ALA A 104 -8.77 -4.72 16.92
C ALA A 104 -8.86 -3.19 17.07
N PRO A 105 -9.40 -2.46 16.08
CA PRO A 105 -9.58 -1.01 16.20
C PRO A 105 -10.66 -0.67 17.24
N PRO A 106 -10.53 0.46 17.96
CA PRO A 106 -11.57 0.95 18.89
C PRO A 106 -12.92 1.22 18.20
N GLY A 107 -12.91 1.49 16.90
CA GLY A 107 -14.10 1.69 16.11
C GLY A 107 -13.82 2.24 14.72
N LEU A 108 -14.89 2.46 13.94
CA LEU A 108 -14.80 2.95 12.57
C LEU A 108 -14.17 4.34 12.47
N GLU A 109 -14.41 5.21 13.46
CA GLU A 109 -13.84 6.56 13.47
C GLU A 109 -12.32 6.53 13.67
N ALA A 110 -11.81 5.57 14.43
CA ALA A 110 -10.37 5.40 14.62
C ALA A 110 -9.68 5.01 13.30
N LEU A 111 -10.27 4.07 12.54
CA LEU A 111 -9.80 3.72 11.19
C LEU A 111 -9.86 4.91 10.23
N ARG A 112 -10.93 5.71 10.30
CA ARG A 112 -11.08 6.93 9.51
C ARG A 112 -9.98 7.94 9.86
N GLN A 113 -9.67 8.10 11.15
CA GLN A 113 -8.65 9.02 11.63
C GLN A 113 -7.25 8.64 11.15
N ASP A 114 -6.88 7.36 11.15
CA ASP A 114 -5.58 6.91 10.60
C ASP A 114 -5.42 7.35 9.13
N ILE A 115 -6.46 7.21 8.30
CA ILE A 115 -6.45 7.65 6.89
C ILE A 115 -6.32 9.17 6.79
N LEU A 116 -7.07 9.92 7.60
CA LEU A 116 -7.01 11.39 7.59
C LEU A 116 -5.66 11.90 8.06
N LEU A 117 -5.02 11.26 9.03
CA LEU A 117 -3.70 11.62 9.52
C LEU A 117 -2.61 11.33 8.48
N ALA A 118 -2.64 10.18 7.80
CA ALA A 118 -1.75 9.91 6.68
C ALA A 118 -1.84 10.99 5.59
N LYS A 119 -3.06 11.38 5.21
CA LYS A 119 -3.28 12.47 4.24
C LYS A 119 -2.86 13.85 4.79
N ALA A 120 -3.09 14.11 6.07
CA ALA A 120 -2.71 15.36 6.72
C ALA A 120 -1.18 15.54 6.79
N LEU A 121 -0.44 14.43 6.90
CA LEU A 121 1.02 14.39 6.80
C LEU A 121 1.52 14.51 5.36
N GLY A 122 0.66 14.45 4.34
CA GLY A 122 1.01 14.58 2.92
C GLY A 122 1.22 13.26 2.19
N PHE A 123 0.98 12.11 2.81
CA PHE A 123 1.05 10.82 2.13
C PHE A 123 -0.16 10.59 1.20
N ASN A 124 0.06 9.94 0.06
CA ASN A 124 -1.02 9.53 -0.86
C ASN A 124 -1.37 8.05 -0.74
N GLY A 125 -0.68 7.32 0.14
CA GLY A 125 -1.01 5.94 0.45
C GLY A 125 -0.37 5.43 1.73
N VAL A 126 -0.64 4.17 2.02
CA VAL A 126 0.00 3.40 3.08
C VAL A 126 0.40 2.02 2.57
N ARG A 127 1.39 1.42 3.22
CA ARG A 127 1.65 -0.01 3.17
C ARG A 127 1.20 -0.62 4.49
N LYS A 128 0.21 -1.50 4.45
CA LYS A 128 -0.14 -2.30 5.63
C LYS A 128 1.02 -3.23 5.91
N HIS A 129 1.45 -3.34 7.15
CA HIS A 129 2.62 -4.14 7.48
C HIS A 129 2.22 -5.45 8.16
N GLN A 130 2.61 -6.57 7.56
CA GLN A 130 2.48 -7.93 8.12
C GLN A 130 1.07 -8.30 8.64
N LYS A 131 0.01 -7.74 8.06
CA LYS A 131 -1.38 -8.07 8.39
C LYS A 131 -2.36 -7.76 7.25
N LEU A 132 -3.43 -8.55 7.21
CA LEU A 132 -4.65 -8.17 6.50
C LEU A 132 -5.44 -7.18 7.32
N GLU A 133 -5.85 -6.07 6.71
CA GLU A 133 -6.59 -5.03 7.40
C GLU A 133 -8.10 -5.30 7.39
N ASP A 134 -8.80 -4.65 8.33
CA ASP A 134 -10.26 -4.63 8.38
C ASP A 134 -10.85 -4.11 7.05
N PRO A 135 -11.79 -4.82 6.40
CA PRO A 135 -12.45 -4.33 5.16
C PRO A 135 -13.10 -2.96 5.31
N ARG A 136 -13.47 -2.55 6.53
CA ARG A 136 -13.98 -1.21 6.82
C ARG A 136 -12.92 -0.12 6.63
N TYR A 137 -11.65 -0.42 6.90
CA TYR A 137 -10.54 0.48 6.57
C TYR A 137 -10.41 0.64 5.06
N LEU A 138 -10.42 -0.47 4.32
CA LEU A 138 -10.34 -0.44 2.85
C LEU A 138 -11.52 0.33 2.23
N HIS A 139 -12.72 0.15 2.78
CA HIS A 139 -13.88 0.97 2.40
C HIS A 139 -13.67 2.46 2.63
N LEU A 140 -13.10 2.83 3.79
CA LEU A 140 -12.78 4.23 4.08
C LEU A 140 -11.67 4.76 3.16
N ALA A 141 -10.65 3.96 2.86
CA ALA A 141 -9.56 4.33 1.96
C ALA A 141 -10.06 4.56 0.52
N ASP A 142 -10.99 3.72 0.04
CA ASP A 142 -11.66 3.94 -1.25
C ASP A 142 -12.39 5.28 -1.29
N ARG A 143 -13.11 5.61 -0.21
CA ARG A 143 -13.96 6.80 -0.12
C ARG A 143 -13.18 8.09 0.10
N LEU A 144 -12.11 8.02 0.88
CA LEU A 144 -11.29 9.17 1.26
C LEU A 144 -10.12 9.39 0.30
N GLY A 145 -9.82 8.41 -0.57
CA GLY A 145 -8.76 8.47 -1.56
C GLY A 145 -7.39 8.28 -0.93
N LEU A 146 -7.02 7.03 -0.68
CA LEU A 146 -5.70 6.64 -0.18
C LEU A 146 -5.29 5.35 -0.88
N LEU A 147 -4.07 5.27 -1.43
CA LEU A 147 -3.54 4.00 -1.94
C LEU A 147 -3.24 3.06 -0.79
N VAL A 148 -3.49 1.78 -1.00
CA VAL A 148 -3.18 0.72 -0.03
C VAL A 148 -2.33 -0.33 -0.73
N PHE A 149 -1.10 -0.50 -0.24
CA PHE A 149 -0.33 -1.71 -0.46
C PHE A 149 -0.77 -2.68 0.64
N ALA A 150 -1.61 -3.65 0.27
CA ALA A 150 -2.09 -4.66 1.20
C ALA A 150 -1.00 -5.73 1.36
N GLU A 151 -0.82 -6.25 2.57
CA GLU A 151 0.27 -7.17 2.86
C GLU A 151 -0.23 -8.41 3.57
N MET A 152 0.27 -9.56 3.14
CA MET A 152 -0.03 -10.81 3.81
C MET A 152 0.77 -10.94 5.11
N PRO A 153 0.17 -11.49 6.18
CA PRO A 153 0.91 -11.85 7.38
C PRO A 153 1.87 -13.00 7.08
N SER A 154 3.09 -12.91 7.60
CA SER A 154 4.03 -14.02 7.59
C SER A 154 3.79 -14.98 8.75
N PHE A 155 4.13 -16.25 8.53
CA PHE A 155 4.24 -17.24 9.61
C PHE A 155 5.65 -17.19 10.22
N PHE A 156 5.84 -17.83 11.38
CA PHE A 156 7.16 -17.80 12.05
C PHE A 156 8.22 -18.66 11.34
N ARG A 157 7.83 -19.85 10.85
CA ARG A 157 8.75 -20.82 10.22
C ARG A 157 8.09 -21.59 9.09
N PHE A 158 8.84 -21.83 8.02
CA PHE A 158 8.36 -22.60 6.88
C PHE A 158 8.03 -24.05 7.23
N SER A 159 6.85 -24.48 6.83
CA SER A 159 6.39 -25.87 6.89
C SER A 159 5.24 -26.09 5.91
N PRO A 160 4.98 -27.33 5.46
CA PRO A 160 3.81 -27.62 4.61
C PRO A 160 2.47 -27.22 5.24
N LYS A 161 2.37 -27.24 6.57
CA LYS A 161 1.17 -26.77 7.30
C LYS A 161 1.01 -25.26 7.20
N ALA A 162 2.09 -24.50 7.41
CA ALA A 162 2.09 -23.05 7.30
C ALA A 162 1.80 -22.61 5.86
N ALA A 163 2.46 -23.23 4.88
CA ALA A 163 2.24 -22.99 3.46
C ALA A 163 0.76 -23.17 3.05
N ARG A 164 0.12 -24.28 3.43
CA ARG A 164 -1.31 -24.49 3.13
C ARG A 164 -2.23 -23.46 3.77
N ARG A 165 -1.96 -23.03 5.01
CA ARG A 165 -2.74 -22.00 5.69
C ARG A 165 -2.57 -20.64 5.02
N TYR A 166 -1.33 -20.28 4.70
CA TYR A 166 -1.01 -19.05 4.00
C TYR A 166 -1.72 -18.99 2.65
N LEU A 167 -1.70 -20.07 1.86
CA LEU A 167 -2.40 -20.14 0.58
C LEU A 167 -3.92 -19.98 0.73
N ALA A 168 -4.52 -20.65 1.73
CA ALA A 168 -5.95 -20.50 1.99
C ALA A 168 -6.32 -19.05 2.37
N GLU A 169 -5.51 -18.41 3.22
CA GLU A 169 -5.72 -17.03 3.65
C GLU A 169 -5.52 -16.05 2.47
N LEU A 170 -4.48 -16.26 1.65
CA LEU A 170 -4.23 -15.45 0.46
C LEU A 170 -5.41 -15.48 -0.51
N VAL A 171 -5.93 -16.68 -0.82
CA VAL A 171 -7.10 -16.82 -1.70
C VAL A 171 -8.29 -16.05 -1.12
N ALA A 172 -8.58 -16.25 0.17
CA ALA A 172 -9.68 -15.56 0.83
C ALA A 172 -9.51 -14.03 0.84
N ALA A 173 -8.30 -13.52 1.06
CA ALA A 173 -7.98 -12.11 1.05
C ALA A 173 -8.14 -11.48 -0.33
N LEU A 174 -7.58 -12.13 -1.37
CA LEU A 174 -7.72 -11.70 -2.76
C LEU A 174 -9.18 -11.63 -3.19
N GLU A 175 -9.98 -12.65 -2.83
CA GLU A 175 -11.42 -12.69 -3.14
C GLU A 175 -12.20 -11.60 -2.38
N ARG A 176 -11.95 -11.45 -1.08
CA ARG A 176 -12.63 -10.49 -0.22
C ARG A 176 -12.36 -9.04 -0.66
N ASP A 177 -11.09 -8.74 -0.95
CA ASP A 177 -10.64 -7.36 -1.13
C ASP A 177 -10.59 -6.92 -2.61
N HIS A 178 -10.97 -7.83 -3.54
CA HIS A 178 -10.89 -7.63 -4.98
C HIS A 178 -11.56 -6.34 -5.48
N ASN A 179 -12.64 -5.89 -4.83
CA ASN A 179 -13.44 -4.75 -5.30
C ASN A 179 -12.96 -3.40 -4.77
N HIS A 180 -11.94 -3.35 -3.92
CA HIS A 180 -11.41 -2.10 -3.37
C HIS A 180 -10.47 -1.40 -4.38
N PRO A 181 -10.85 -0.26 -5.00
CA PRO A 181 -9.96 0.49 -5.89
C PRO A 181 -8.70 1.00 -5.16
N SER A 182 -8.77 1.25 -3.85
CA SER A 182 -7.63 1.66 -3.03
C SER A 182 -6.52 0.63 -2.95
N VAL A 183 -6.83 -0.67 -2.98
CA VAL A 183 -5.82 -1.72 -3.01
C VAL A 183 -5.19 -1.73 -4.40
N VAL A 184 -3.91 -1.35 -4.47
CA VAL A 184 -3.16 -1.20 -5.73
C VAL A 184 -1.98 -2.14 -5.86
N ALA A 185 -1.51 -2.68 -4.74
CA ALA A 185 -0.48 -3.70 -4.71
C ALA A 185 -0.74 -4.73 -3.59
N TRP A 186 -0.26 -5.94 -3.80
CA TRP A 186 -0.17 -6.99 -2.80
C TRP A 186 1.30 -7.29 -2.49
N VAL A 187 1.67 -7.16 -1.23
CA VAL A 187 2.93 -7.61 -0.67
C VAL A 187 2.73 -9.01 -0.11
N LEU A 188 3.43 -9.99 -0.69
CA LEU A 188 3.24 -11.41 -0.37
C LEU A 188 4.08 -11.80 0.85
N PHE A 189 5.34 -11.41 0.90
CA PHE A 189 6.22 -11.61 2.05
C PHE A 189 6.97 -10.32 2.35
N ASN A 190 7.47 -10.21 3.58
CA ASN A 190 8.34 -9.12 4.02
C ASN A 190 9.63 -9.72 4.56
N GLU A 191 10.79 -9.25 4.08
CA GLU A 191 12.09 -9.61 4.63
C GLU A 191 12.32 -11.12 4.82
N SER A 192 11.76 -11.96 3.95
CA SER A 192 11.83 -13.42 4.06
C SER A 192 11.21 -14.00 5.34
N TRP A 193 10.40 -13.23 6.09
CA TRP A 193 9.69 -13.73 7.25
C TRP A 193 8.75 -14.87 6.82
N GLY A 194 8.75 -15.94 7.62
CA GLY A 194 8.09 -17.20 7.27
C GLY A 194 8.85 -18.08 6.31
N LEU A 195 9.69 -17.54 5.43
CA LEU A 195 10.40 -18.34 4.43
C LEU A 195 11.72 -18.94 4.96
N TRP A 196 12.05 -18.74 6.24
CA TRP A 196 13.22 -19.34 6.89
C TRP A 196 12.98 -20.81 7.34
N PRO A 197 14.01 -21.70 7.22
CA PRO A 197 15.30 -21.45 6.58
C PRO A 197 15.16 -21.28 5.06
N TRP A 198 15.82 -20.26 4.52
CA TRP A 198 15.73 -19.98 3.09
C TRP A 198 16.44 -21.08 2.28
N GLY A 199 15.74 -21.65 1.30
CA GLY A 199 16.21 -22.80 0.52
C GLY A 199 15.35 -23.06 -0.72
N PRO A 200 15.65 -24.11 -1.52
CA PRO A 200 14.91 -24.44 -2.74
C PRO A 200 13.39 -24.52 -2.54
N GLU A 201 12.94 -25.12 -1.44
CA GLU A 201 11.52 -25.29 -1.13
C GLU A 201 10.83 -23.95 -0.85
N ALA A 202 11.47 -23.06 -0.08
CA ALA A 202 10.94 -21.73 0.22
C ALA A 202 10.86 -20.88 -1.05
N ARG A 203 11.85 -20.99 -1.95
CA ARG A 203 11.86 -20.30 -3.25
C ARG A 203 10.77 -20.81 -4.18
N SER A 204 10.61 -22.14 -4.29
CA SER A 204 9.50 -22.73 -5.06
C SER A 204 8.14 -22.34 -4.50
N PHE A 205 8.02 -22.24 -3.17
CA PHE A 205 6.80 -21.76 -2.54
C PHE A 205 6.52 -20.29 -2.88
N LEU A 206 7.51 -19.40 -2.74
CA LEU A 206 7.39 -17.99 -3.12
C LEU A 206 6.94 -17.82 -4.58
N GLN A 207 7.56 -18.56 -5.50
CA GLN A 207 7.19 -18.55 -6.92
C GLN A 207 5.75 -19.04 -7.14
N GLY A 208 5.36 -20.13 -6.49
CA GLY A 208 3.99 -20.66 -6.56
C GLY A 208 2.95 -19.68 -6.01
N VAL A 209 3.25 -19.02 -4.88
CA VAL A 209 2.41 -17.98 -4.29
C VAL A 209 2.25 -16.80 -5.25
N PHE A 210 3.33 -16.32 -5.87
CA PHE A 210 3.29 -15.22 -6.82
C PHE A 210 2.35 -15.51 -8.00
N PHE A 211 2.52 -16.67 -8.66
CA PHE A 211 1.70 -17.01 -9.82
C PHE A 211 0.25 -17.33 -9.46
N LEU A 212 -0.01 -17.88 -8.27
CA LEU A 212 -1.36 -18.02 -7.77
C LEU A 212 -2.02 -16.65 -7.60
N ALA A 213 -1.35 -15.72 -6.91
CA ALA A 213 -1.86 -14.36 -6.70
C ALA A 213 -2.14 -13.66 -8.04
N ARG A 214 -1.21 -13.75 -9.00
CA ARG A 214 -1.39 -13.18 -10.36
C ARG A 214 -2.59 -13.75 -11.09
N SER A 215 -2.83 -15.05 -10.95
CA SER A 215 -3.92 -15.74 -11.64
C SER A 215 -5.29 -15.36 -11.08
N LEU A 216 -5.37 -15.11 -9.77
CA LEU A 216 -6.61 -14.74 -9.09
C LEU A 216 -6.89 -13.23 -9.13
N ASP A 217 -5.84 -12.40 -9.13
CA ASP A 217 -5.94 -10.95 -9.29
C ASP A 217 -4.91 -10.43 -10.31
N PRO A 218 -5.25 -10.44 -11.60
CA PRO A 218 -4.35 -9.95 -12.65
C PRO A 218 -4.28 -8.43 -12.74
N THR A 219 -5.03 -7.70 -11.91
CA THR A 219 -5.23 -6.24 -12.07
C THR A 219 -4.38 -5.38 -11.13
N ARG A 220 -3.81 -5.99 -10.08
CA ARG A 220 -3.00 -5.30 -9.07
C ARG A 220 -1.53 -5.67 -9.20
N LEU A 221 -0.68 -4.80 -8.66
CA LEU A 221 0.75 -5.06 -8.62
C LEU A 221 1.08 -6.11 -7.56
N LEU A 222 2.13 -6.90 -7.79
CA LEU A 222 2.64 -7.87 -6.83
C LEU A 222 4.07 -7.54 -6.44
N VAL A 223 4.31 -7.51 -5.12
CA VAL A 223 5.64 -7.57 -4.51
C VAL A 223 5.78 -8.96 -3.90
N ASP A 224 6.75 -9.73 -4.34
CA ASP A 224 6.95 -11.11 -3.91
C ASP A 224 7.54 -11.18 -2.50
N ASN A 225 8.69 -10.57 -2.26
CA ASN A 225 9.34 -10.50 -0.96
C ASN A 225 9.88 -9.09 -0.73
N ASP A 226 9.17 -8.31 0.08
CA ASP A 226 9.45 -6.90 0.26
C ASP A 226 10.80 -6.68 0.95
N GLY A 227 11.54 -5.69 0.44
CA GLY A 227 12.77 -5.17 1.01
C GLY A 227 14.06 -5.90 0.62
N PHE A 228 14.03 -7.23 0.53
CA PHE A 228 15.21 -8.06 0.30
C PHE A 228 14.86 -9.37 -0.41
N GLU A 229 15.88 -10.06 -0.93
CA GLU A 229 15.79 -11.49 -1.25
C GLU A 229 14.65 -11.82 -2.25
N HIS A 230 14.35 -10.87 -3.13
CA HIS A 230 13.38 -10.98 -4.21
C HIS A 230 13.67 -12.21 -5.07
N GLY A 231 12.63 -12.97 -5.41
CA GLY A 231 12.64 -13.97 -6.47
C GLY A 231 12.71 -13.35 -7.86
N SER A 232 12.45 -14.16 -8.87
CA SER A 232 12.55 -13.75 -10.28
C SER A 232 11.29 -13.02 -10.80
N PHE A 233 10.25 -12.86 -9.97
CA PHE A 233 8.96 -12.32 -10.39
C PHE A 233 8.44 -11.29 -9.40
N TRP A 234 8.25 -10.07 -9.88
CA TRP A 234 7.75 -8.92 -9.12
C TRP A 234 7.31 -7.85 -10.13
N ASP A 235 6.34 -7.01 -9.76
CA ASP A 235 6.01 -5.81 -10.54
C ASP A 235 6.78 -4.58 -10.05
N LEU A 236 7.02 -4.52 -8.74
CA LEU A 236 7.82 -3.50 -8.08
C LEU A 236 9.00 -4.17 -7.39
N TYR A 237 10.20 -3.66 -7.66
CA TYR A 237 11.41 -4.10 -6.99
C TYR A 237 11.64 -3.23 -5.77
N THR A 238 11.44 -3.79 -4.58
CA THR A 238 11.38 -3.05 -3.34
C THR A 238 12.68 -3.15 -2.55
N VAL A 239 12.98 -2.17 -1.71
CA VAL A 239 14.22 -2.10 -0.96
C VAL A 239 13.98 -1.56 0.44
N HIS A 240 14.57 -2.21 1.43
CA HIS A 240 14.71 -1.66 2.78
C HIS A 240 16.13 -1.09 2.93
N ASP A 241 16.23 0.18 3.28
CA ASP A 241 17.52 0.81 3.58
C ASP A 241 17.37 1.90 4.64
N TYR A 242 17.79 1.58 5.85
CA TYR A 242 17.75 2.46 7.02
C TYR A 242 19.05 3.25 7.23
N ALA A 243 19.90 3.34 6.21
CA ALA A 243 21.11 4.16 6.29
C ALA A 243 20.80 5.67 6.47
N PRO A 244 21.75 6.46 6.99
CA PRO A 244 21.58 7.91 7.10
C PRO A 244 21.26 8.62 5.76
N PRO A 245 20.60 9.79 5.76
CA PRO A 245 20.20 10.49 4.54
C PRO A 245 21.33 10.70 3.54
N GLU A 246 22.53 11.07 4.01
CA GLU A 246 23.72 11.26 3.17
C GLU A 246 24.18 9.97 2.44
N VAL A 247 23.93 8.80 3.03
CA VAL A 247 24.26 7.51 2.41
C VAL A 247 23.18 7.12 1.40
N LEU A 248 21.90 7.32 1.73
CA LEU A 248 20.78 7.09 0.82
C LEU A 248 20.91 7.98 -0.43
N ALA A 249 21.27 9.26 -0.26
CA ALA A 249 21.48 10.19 -1.36
C ALA A 249 22.55 9.66 -2.32
N ARG A 250 23.67 9.16 -1.80
CA ARG A 250 24.71 8.54 -2.64
C ARG A 250 24.25 7.27 -3.33
N ARG A 251 23.47 6.41 -2.65
CA ARG A 251 23.02 5.09 -3.14
C ARG A 251 21.97 5.17 -4.24
N TYR A 252 21.07 6.18 -4.20
CA TYR A 252 19.88 6.22 -5.05
C TYR A 252 19.82 7.41 -6.02
N ARG A 253 20.78 8.34 -5.98
CA ARG A 253 20.85 9.46 -6.94
C ARG A 253 21.36 9.05 -8.32
N GLN A 254 22.12 7.97 -8.42
CA GLN A 254 22.64 7.45 -9.68
C GLN A 254 22.83 5.94 -9.64
N LYS A 255 22.84 5.31 -10.82
CA LYS A 255 23.14 3.88 -10.99
C LYS A 255 24.65 3.62 -10.91
N PRO A 256 25.09 2.39 -10.55
CA PRO A 256 24.27 1.26 -10.10
C PRO A 256 23.76 1.42 -8.66
N TYR A 257 22.60 0.84 -8.38
CA TYR A 257 22.03 0.77 -7.02
C TYR A 257 22.72 -0.29 -6.15
N PRO A 258 22.67 -0.18 -4.82
CA PRO A 258 23.24 -1.20 -3.94
C PRO A 258 22.57 -2.56 -4.16
N LEU A 259 23.37 -3.63 -4.30
CA LEU A 259 22.85 -5.00 -4.44
C LEU A 259 22.49 -5.64 -3.10
N ALA A 260 23.05 -5.13 -2.01
CA ALA A 260 22.81 -5.64 -0.66
C ALA A 260 22.76 -4.51 0.38
N PRO A 261 21.73 -3.63 0.34
CA PRO A 261 21.52 -2.67 1.42
C PRO A 261 21.32 -3.45 2.72
N MET A 262 21.80 -2.89 3.83
CA MET A 262 21.78 -3.55 5.15
C MET A 262 22.51 -4.91 5.21
N GLY A 263 23.37 -5.23 4.24
CA GLY A 263 24.15 -6.48 4.21
C GLY A 263 23.34 -7.71 3.79
N ARG A 264 22.09 -7.52 3.32
CA ARG A 264 21.22 -8.58 2.81
C ARG A 264 21.03 -8.41 1.30
N PRO A 265 21.18 -9.47 0.49
CA PRO A 265 21.02 -9.35 -0.96
C PRO A 265 19.60 -8.92 -1.31
N LEU A 266 19.44 -8.00 -2.28
CA LEU A 266 18.12 -7.59 -2.76
C LEU A 266 17.43 -8.66 -3.59
N SER A 267 18.20 -9.45 -4.34
CA SER A 267 17.69 -10.58 -5.10
C SER A 267 18.79 -11.62 -5.28
N TRP A 268 18.37 -12.83 -5.64
CA TRP A 268 19.23 -13.92 -6.10
C TRP A 268 19.75 -13.67 -7.51
N GLU A 269 19.04 -12.84 -8.26
CA GLU A 269 19.37 -12.45 -9.62
C GLU A 269 19.86 -11.01 -9.62
N ALA A 270 20.64 -10.63 -10.63
CA ALA A 270 20.97 -9.23 -10.82
C ALA A 270 19.69 -8.46 -11.15
N LEU A 271 19.50 -7.31 -10.51
CA LEU A 271 18.42 -6.39 -10.87
C LEU A 271 18.52 -6.09 -12.38
N PRO A 272 17.47 -6.35 -13.18
CA PRO A 272 17.51 -6.08 -14.60
C PRO A 272 17.85 -4.62 -14.88
N GLU A 273 18.60 -4.39 -15.96
CA GLU A 273 18.97 -3.03 -16.36
C GLU A 273 17.72 -2.17 -16.60
N GLY A 274 17.78 -0.92 -16.16
CA GLY A 274 16.68 0.04 -16.34
C GLY A 274 15.70 0.11 -15.18
N VAL A 275 15.60 -0.93 -14.33
CA VAL A 275 14.63 -0.98 -13.23
C VAL A 275 14.92 0.09 -12.18
N ARG A 276 13.88 0.85 -11.79
CA ARG A 276 13.92 1.79 -10.66
C ARG A 276 13.39 1.11 -9.40
N PRO A 277 14.16 1.06 -8.31
CA PRO A 277 13.69 0.47 -7.06
C PRO A 277 12.66 1.37 -6.38
N PHE A 278 11.80 0.76 -5.59
CA PHE A 278 10.88 1.39 -4.68
C PHE A 278 11.43 1.26 -3.26
N LEU A 279 11.69 2.37 -2.56
CA LEU A 279 12.24 2.32 -1.20
C LEU A 279 11.12 2.04 -0.20
N SER A 280 10.80 0.77 0.02
CA SER A 280 9.60 0.31 0.75
C SER A 280 9.72 0.36 2.26
N GLU A 281 10.94 0.56 2.80
CA GLU A 281 11.17 0.96 4.18
C GLU A 281 12.47 1.76 4.30
N PHE A 282 12.40 2.89 4.98
CA PHE A 282 13.54 3.76 5.30
C PHE A 282 13.15 4.77 6.38
N GLY A 283 14.13 5.56 6.84
CA GLY A 283 13.92 6.53 7.91
C GLY A 283 14.14 5.86 9.26
N GLY A 284 13.07 5.62 10.01
CA GLY A 284 13.18 5.02 11.34
C GLY A 284 13.76 5.98 12.38
N VAL A 285 13.46 7.28 12.24
CA VAL A 285 13.88 8.31 13.20
C VAL A 285 13.01 8.20 14.45
N ARG A 286 13.63 8.12 15.62
CA ARG A 286 12.99 8.15 16.94
C ARG A 286 13.21 9.51 17.58
N LEU A 287 12.13 10.15 18.02
CA LEU A 287 12.19 11.28 18.94
C LEU A 287 12.50 10.74 20.34
N LYS A 288 13.64 11.12 20.90
CA LYS A 288 14.10 10.67 22.22
C LYS A 288 13.09 11.05 23.30
N GLY A 289 12.49 10.04 23.91
CA GLY A 289 11.57 10.16 25.04
C GLY A 289 12.21 9.80 26.38
N SER A 290 11.39 9.78 27.43
CA SER A 290 11.77 9.32 28.77
C SER A 290 11.68 7.80 28.97
N THR A 291 11.07 7.09 28.02
CA THR A 291 10.91 5.63 28.03
C THR A 291 11.99 4.92 27.22
N PRO A 292 12.33 3.66 27.56
CA PRO A 292 13.08 2.79 26.65
C PRO A 292 12.23 2.49 25.41
N GLY A 293 12.75 2.85 24.24
CA GLY A 293 12.13 2.59 22.95
C GLY A 293 13.19 2.50 21.87
N TRP A 294 12.80 2.09 20.67
CA TRP A 294 13.72 1.75 19.59
C TRP A 294 13.43 2.51 18.29
N GLY A 295 14.50 2.86 17.59
CA GLY A 295 14.51 3.40 16.23
C GLY A 295 15.92 3.29 15.63
N TYR A 296 16.03 3.42 14.31
CA TYR A 296 17.30 3.33 13.59
C TYR A 296 18.20 4.54 13.79
N ARG A 297 17.60 5.70 14.07
CA ARG A 297 18.30 6.93 14.42
C ARG A 297 17.56 7.64 15.54
N GLU A 298 18.27 8.15 16.53
CA GLU A 298 17.67 8.88 17.65
C GLU A 298 18.07 10.35 17.61
N VAL A 299 17.11 11.23 17.89
CA VAL A 299 17.28 12.68 17.91
C VAL A 299 16.52 13.29 19.08
N GLU A 300 17.01 14.40 19.61
CA GLU A 300 16.45 15.07 20.78
C GLU A 300 15.78 16.38 20.40
N GLY A 301 14.52 16.55 20.80
CA GLY A 301 13.69 17.73 20.49
C GLY A 301 12.89 17.62 19.19
N GLU A 302 11.66 18.15 19.23
CA GLU A 302 10.69 18.06 18.11
C GLU A 302 11.23 18.68 16.81
N GLU A 303 11.95 19.80 16.90
CA GLU A 303 12.50 20.45 15.70
C GLU A 303 13.62 19.61 15.07
N ALA A 304 14.51 19.02 15.88
CA ALA A 304 15.56 18.15 15.36
C ALA A 304 14.97 16.88 14.73
N PHE A 305 13.92 16.33 15.35
CA PHE A 305 13.13 15.24 14.78
C PHE A 305 12.54 15.61 13.43
N LEU A 306 11.83 16.74 13.35
CA LEU A 306 11.26 17.20 12.10
C LEU A 306 12.34 17.35 11.02
N GLN A 307 13.42 18.10 11.30
CA GLN A 307 14.49 18.33 10.35
C GLN A 307 15.08 17.02 9.81
N GLU A 308 15.31 16.04 10.69
CA GLU A 308 15.86 14.75 10.27
C GLU A 308 14.87 13.95 9.41
N VAL A 309 13.57 13.93 9.76
CA VAL A 309 12.52 13.32 8.92
C VAL A 309 12.49 13.98 7.54
N LEU A 310 12.50 15.31 7.48
CA LEU A 310 12.46 16.05 6.21
C LEU A 310 13.67 15.73 5.34
N ARG A 311 14.88 15.57 5.92
CA ARG A 311 16.09 15.15 5.18
C ARG A 311 15.92 13.77 4.55
N TYR A 312 15.36 12.80 5.27
CA TYR A 312 15.09 11.47 4.70
C TYR A 312 14.14 11.56 3.50
N VAL A 313 13.02 12.24 3.68
CA VAL A 313 11.99 12.40 2.64
C VAL A 313 12.54 13.15 1.42
N GLU A 314 13.30 14.22 1.62
CA GLU A 314 13.94 14.98 0.55
C GLU A 314 14.84 14.09 -0.31
N VAL A 315 15.69 13.29 0.34
CA VAL A 315 16.58 12.35 -0.36
C VAL A 315 15.80 11.33 -1.18
N ALA A 316 14.68 10.82 -0.66
CA ALA A 316 13.83 9.90 -1.42
C ALA A 316 13.23 10.59 -2.66
N TYR A 317 12.84 11.86 -2.58
CA TYR A 317 12.31 12.62 -3.72
C TYR A 317 13.36 12.97 -4.78
N GLU A 318 14.57 13.34 -4.35
CA GLU A 318 15.68 13.70 -5.23
C GLU A 318 16.41 12.48 -5.84
N SER A 319 15.92 11.28 -5.55
CA SER A 319 16.48 10.03 -6.05
C SER A 319 15.84 9.57 -7.36
N LEU A 320 16.46 8.56 -7.98
CA LEU A 320 15.94 7.82 -9.12
C LEU A 320 15.00 6.66 -8.70
N LEU A 321 14.43 6.72 -7.49
CA LEU A 321 13.42 5.77 -7.00
C LEU A 321 12.10 5.95 -7.75
N SER A 322 11.28 4.89 -7.76
CA SER A 322 9.92 4.91 -8.30
C SER A 322 8.84 5.30 -7.29
N GLY A 323 9.23 5.44 -6.02
CA GLY A 323 8.37 5.79 -4.89
C GLY A 323 9.05 5.40 -3.59
N PHE A 324 8.36 5.67 -2.48
CA PHE A 324 8.84 5.27 -1.17
C PHE A 324 7.70 4.92 -0.20
N CYS A 325 8.05 4.24 0.88
CA CYS A 325 7.23 4.06 2.06
C CYS A 325 8.06 4.37 3.31
N TYR A 326 7.70 5.44 4.01
CA TYR A 326 8.42 5.92 5.20
C TYR A 326 8.04 5.09 6.43
N THR A 327 9.03 4.59 7.16
CA THR A 327 8.82 3.89 8.43
C THR A 327 8.92 4.89 9.59
N GLN A 328 7.82 5.22 10.28
CA GLN A 328 6.43 4.74 10.10
C GLN A 328 5.35 5.78 10.42
N LEU A 329 4.07 5.46 10.20
CA LEU A 329 2.95 6.38 10.40
C LEU A 329 2.77 6.75 11.88
N TYR A 330 2.73 5.76 12.77
CA TYR A 330 2.62 5.94 14.21
C TYR A 330 3.50 4.93 14.95
N ASP A 331 3.89 5.26 16.17
CA ASP A 331 4.61 4.32 17.04
C ASP A 331 3.81 3.05 17.27
N THR A 332 4.52 1.97 17.52
CA THR A 332 3.95 0.72 18.01
C THR A 332 4.48 0.44 19.41
N PHE A 333 4.68 -0.82 19.78
CA PHE A 333 5.13 -1.19 21.12
C PHE A 333 6.56 -0.74 21.38
N GLN A 334 7.55 -1.44 20.83
CA GLN A 334 8.97 -1.14 21.03
C GLN A 334 9.49 -0.14 20.01
N GLU A 335 8.85 -0.05 18.84
CA GLU A 335 9.27 0.82 17.75
C GLU A 335 8.61 2.20 17.91
N GLU A 336 9.42 3.18 18.29
CA GLU A 336 8.97 4.56 18.58
C GLU A 336 9.42 5.54 17.48
N ASN A 337 9.50 5.05 16.25
CA ASN A 337 9.94 5.78 15.06
C ASN A 337 8.77 6.25 14.16
N GLY A 338 7.57 6.36 14.71
CA GLY A 338 6.41 6.93 14.04
C GLY A 338 6.43 8.46 13.99
N LEU A 339 5.78 9.03 12.97
CA LEU A 339 5.50 10.48 12.88
C LEU A 339 4.42 10.93 13.88
N LEU A 340 3.58 9.99 14.27
CA LEU A 340 2.63 10.11 15.36
C LEU A 340 3.07 9.17 16.50
N ASP A 341 2.63 9.43 17.72
CA ASP A 341 2.78 8.47 18.80
C ASP A 341 1.77 7.31 18.70
N PHE A 342 1.86 6.35 19.62
CA PHE A 342 1.00 5.16 19.61
C PHE A 342 -0.50 5.49 19.75
N TRP A 343 -0.81 6.66 20.30
CA TRP A 343 -2.16 7.21 20.48
C TRP A 343 -2.60 8.11 19.33
N ARG A 344 -1.87 8.10 18.19
CA ARG A 344 -2.12 8.91 16.99
C ARG A 344 -2.00 10.41 17.22
N ARG A 345 -1.29 10.83 18.28
CA ARG A 345 -0.98 12.25 18.50
C ARG A 345 0.26 12.61 17.66
N PRO A 346 0.21 13.66 16.83
CA PRO A 346 1.37 14.06 16.05
C PRO A 346 2.56 14.43 16.93
N LYS A 347 3.75 13.91 16.61
CA LYS A 347 5.01 14.32 17.26
C LYS A 347 5.54 15.65 16.72
N VAL A 348 5.10 16.01 15.53
CA VAL A 348 5.40 17.26 14.84
C VAL A 348 4.14 17.76 14.15
N PRO A 349 4.03 19.08 13.86
CA PRO A 349 2.87 19.62 13.17
C PRO A 349 2.71 19.00 11.76
N PRO A 350 1.61 18.25 11.48
CA PRO A 350 1.46 17.54 10.21
C PRO A 350 1.54 18.43 8.97
N GLU A 351 1.06 19.67 9.08
CA GLU A 351 1.08 20.66 8.01
C GLU A 351 2.50 21.04 7.57
N ARG A 352 3.50 20.97 8.47
CA ARG A 352 4.90 21.23 8.11
C ARG A 352 5.48 20.10 7.27
N VAL A 353 5.16 18.85 7.63
CA VAL A 353 5.55 17.66 6.86
C VAL A 353 4.90 17.69 5.49
N ARG A 354 3.59 17.95 5.44
CA ARG A 354 2.83 18.03 4.21
C ARG A 354 3.32 19.13 3.28
N ALA A 355 3.50 20.35 3.78
CA ALA A 355 3.99 21.47 2.97
C ALA A 355 5.36 21.18 2.36
N PHE A 356 6.24 20.49 3.11
CA PHE A 356 7.54 20.07 2.61
C PHE A 356 7.42 19.02 1.50
N LEU A 357 6.60 17.98 1.70
CA LEU A 357 6.32 16.94 0.70
C LEU A 357 5.74 17.52 -0.59
N GLU A 358 4.75 18.41 -0.49
CA GLU A 358 4.17 19.12 -1.64
C GLU A 358 5.22 19.97 -2.37
N GLY A 359 6.13 20.61 -1.63
CA GLY A 359 7.27 21.33 -2.19
C GLY A 359 8.27 20.42 -2.92
N CYS A 360 8.57 19.23 -2.39
CA CYS A 360 9.44 18.24 -3.06
C CYS A 360 8.79 17.69 -4.33
N GLU A 361 7.48 17.42 -4.29
CA GLU A 361 6.71 16.95 -5.43
C GLU A 361 6.69 17.97 -6.57
N ALA A 362 6.43 19.24 -6.25
CA ALA A 362 6.48 20.33 -7.22
C ALA A 362 7.86 20.45 -7.88
N ARG A 363 8.95 20.25 -7.12
CA ARG A 363 10.31 20.20 -7.69
C ARG A 363 10.46 19.00 -8.62
N ARG A 364 10.08 17.80 -8.19
CA ARG A 364 10.25 16.57 -8.99
C ARG A 364 9.56 16.64 -10.35
N VAL A 365 8.35 17.20 -10.41
CA VAL A 365 7.61 17.39 -11.68
C VAL A 365 8.35 18.29 -12.67
N LEU A 366 9.23 19.18 -12.21
CA LEU A 366 10.07 20.02 -13.07
C LEU A 366 11.35 19.32 -13.56
N TRP A 367 11.75 18.22 -12.90
CA TRP A 367 12.96 17.46 -13.21
C TRP A 367 12.71 16.30 -14.18
N GLU A 368 11.51 15.71 -14.16
CA GLU A 368 11.05 14.66 -15.08
C GLU A 368 10.41 15.24 -16.34
#